data_AF-A0A530C242-F1
#
_entry.id   AF-A0A530C242-F1
#
_cell.length_a   1.000
_cell.length_b   1.000
_cell.length_c   1.000
_cell.angle_alpha   90.00
_cell.angle_beta   90.00
_cell.angle_gamma   90.00
#
_symmetry.space_group_name_H-M   'P 1'
#
loop_
_entity.id
_entity.type
_entity.pdbx_description
1 polymer ?
#
loop_
_entity_poly.entity_id
_entity_poly.type
_entity_poly.pdbx_seq_one_letter_code
_entity_poly.pdbx_strand_id
1 'polypeptide(L)'
;MDAARKSASADASARMDSALNRSMMELLDHVEYRLITGGEDQEAIYRLRYNSYRRSGMCGPIASGMFEDRWDNLPNAYRFGVYCYDQLVSTLRFHYITSAQPYSPSVDAYPEVLLPRLARGETFIDGTRFAADPD
;
A
#
# COMPACT_ATOMS: atom_id res chain seq x y z
N MET A 1 44.16 -22.10 -3.91
CA MET A 1 43.73 -20.82 -4.53
C MET A 1 42.20 -20.64 -4.51
N ASP A 2 41.40 -21.70 -4.41
CA ASP A 2 39.93 -21.60 -4.39
C ASP A 2 39.30 -21.04 -3.11
N ALA A 3 39.86 -21.32 -1.93
CA ALA A 3 39.30 -20.85 -0.65
C ALA A 3 39.32 -19.31 -0.51
N ALA A 4 40.41 -18.67 -0.93
CA ALA A 4 40.55 -17.21 -0.90
C ALA A 4 39.62 -16.50 -1.90
N ARG A 5 39.33 -17.14 -3.04
CA ARG A 5 38.41 -16.60 -4.05
C ARG A 5 36.95 -16.66 -3.58
N LYS A 6 36.61 -17.70 -2.80
CA LYS A 6 35.28 -17.92 -2.21
C LYS A 6 35.00 -16.98 -1.02
N SER A 7 36.01 -16.64 -0.22
CA SER A 7 35.85 -15.66 0.86
C SER A 7 35.71 -14.23 0.32
N ALA A 8 36.47 -13.88 -0.72
CA ALA A 8 36.37 -12.57 -1.38
C ALA A 8 34.99 -12.34 -2.04
N SER A 9 34.37 -13.38 -2.61
CA SER A 9 33.02 -13.26 -3.20
C SER A 9 31.93 -13.11 -2.13
N ALA A 10 32.08 -13.75 -0.97
CA ALA A 10 31.15 -13.62 0.15
C ALA A 10 31.23 -12.24 0.81
N ASP A 11 32.43 -11.70 1.00
CA ASP A 11 32.65 -10.34 1.52
C ASP A 11 32.15 -9.27 0.55
N ALA A 12 32.30 -9.49 -0.77
CA ALA A 12 31.77 -8.58 -1.79
C ALA A 12 30.23 -8.59 -1.79
N SER A 13 29.60 -9.76 -1.67
CA SER A 13 28.13 -9.88 -1.55
C SER A 13 27.62 -9.19 -0.30
N ALA A 14 28.22 -9.46 0.88
CA ALA A 14 27.80 -8.85 2.14
C ALA A 14 28.01 -7.32 2.14
N ARG A 15 29.07 -6.81 1.51
CA ARG A 15 29.27 -5.37 1.31
C ARG A 15 28.25 -4.77 0.36
N MET A 16 27.88 -5.48 -0.72
CA MET A 16 26.83 -5.07 -1.65
C MET A 16 25.48 -5.00 -0.94
N ASP A 17 25.15 -5.99 -0.11
CA ASP A 17 23.94 -6.02 0.72
C ASP A 17 23.93 -4.83 1.69
N SER A 18 25.09 -4.50 2.28
CA SER A 18 25.23 -3.33 3.16
C SER A 18 25.07 -1.99 2.44
N ALA A 19 25.50 -1.90 1.18
CA ALA A 19 25.40 -0.68 0.38
C ALA A 19 23.96 -0.48 -0.11
N LEU A 20 23.31 -1.54 -0.60
CA LEU A 20 21.89 -1.52 -0.96
C LEU A 20 21.03 -1.14 0.24
N ASN A 21 21.25 -1.76 1.40
CA ASN A 21 20.50 -1.42 2.61
C ASN A 21 20.69 0.04 3.03
N ARG A 22 21.91 0.59 2.94
CA ARG A 22 22.15 2.02 3.20
C ARG A 22 21.40 2.91 2.22
N SER A 23 21.51 2.65 0.92
CA SER A 23 20.80 3.43 -0.09
C SER A 23 19.28 3.32 0.02
N MET A 24 18.74 2.17 0.42
CA MET A 24 17.32 2.01 0.71
C MET A 24 16.90 2.83 1.93
N MET A 25 17.69 2.83 3.00
CA MET A 25 17.39 3.65 4.19
C MET A 25 17.46 5.14 3.88
N GLU A 26 18.47 5.59 3.12
CA GLU A 26 18.58 6.97 2.65
C GLU A 26 17.38 7.36 1.77
N LEU A 27 16.87 6.46 0.94
CA LEU A 27 15.66 6.72 0.16
C LEU A 27 14.43 6.91 1.05
N LEU A 28 14.32 6.13 2.14
CA LEU A 28 13.20 6.24 3.07
C LEU A 28 13.16 7.59 3.80
N ASP A 29 14.29 8.28 3.96
CA ASP A 29 14.33 9.65 4.49
C ASP A 29 13.60 10.66 3.59
N HIS A 30 13.35 10.30 2.33
CA HIS A 30 12.62 11.11 1.36
C HIS A 30 11.18 10.64 1.13
N VAL A 31 10.73 9.63 1.90
CA VAL A 31 9.37 9.07 1.80
C VAL A 31 8.47 9.65 2.87
N GLU A 32 7.33 10.20 2.43
CA GLU A 32 6.28 10.71 3.31
C GLU A 32 4.98 9.93 3.12
N TYR A 33 4.31 9.63 4.23
CA TYR A 33 2.97 9.03 4.23
C TYR A 33 1.97 10.09 4.64
N ARG A 34 1.10 10.51 3.72
CA ARG A 34 0.10 11.54 3.98
C ARG A 34 -1.28 10.91 4.09
N LEU A 35 -1.99 11.19 5.19
CA LEU A 35 -3.40 10.82 5.33
C LEU A 35 -4.25 11.73 4.44
N ILE A 36 -5.01 11.13 3.52
CA ILE A 36 -5.81 11.86 2.56
C ILE A 36 -7.22 12.09 3.11
N THR A 37 -7.58 13.35 3.28
CA THR A 37 -8.85 13.77 3.90
C THR A 37 -9.90 14.27 2.90
N GLY A 38 -9.51 14.54 1.65
CA GLY A 38 -10.42 14.96 0.58
C GLY A 38 -9.73 15.78 -0.51
N GLY A 39 -10.53 16.48 -1.32
CA GLY A 39 -10.05 17.46 -2.30
C GLY A 39 -9.18 16.88 -3.42
N GLU A 40 -8.23 17.68 -3.89
CA GLU A 40 -7.34 17.34 -5.00
C GLU A 40 -6.47 16.13 -4.71
N ASP A 41 -6.02 15.96 -3.46
CA ASP A 41 -5.24 14.79 -3.04
C ASP A 41 -6.04 13.49 -3.17
N GLN A 42 -7.35 13.53 -2.87
CA GLN A 42 -8.23 12.38 -3.05
C GLN A 42 -8.38 12.02 -4.53
N GLU A 43 -8.56 13.01 -5.40
CA GLU A 43 -8.60 12.76 -6.84
C GLU A 43 -7.26 12.21 -7.36
N ALA A 44 -6.13 12.73 -6.86
CA ALA A 44 -4.80 12.28 -7.25
C ALA A 44 -4.58 10.79 -6.96
N ILE A 45 -4.91 10.33 -5.74
CA ILE A 45 -4.79 8.90 -5.41
C ILE A 45 -5.75 8.03 -6.24
N TYR A 46 -6.93 8.53 -6.59
CA TYR A 46 -7.89 7.77 -7.41
C TYR A 46 -7.45 7.66 -8.87
N ARG A 47 -6.85 8.71 -9.43
CA ARG A 47 -6.22 8.68 -10.75
C ARG A 47 -5.02 7.72 -10.75
N LEU A 48 -4.17 7.75 -9.73
CA LEU A 48 -3.05 6.81 -9.59
C LEU A 48 -3.54 5.36 -9.55
N ARG A 49 -4.54 5.05 -8.71
CA ARG A 49 -5.16 3.70 -8.68
C ARG A 49 -5.65 3.28 -10.05
N TYR A 50 -6.39 4.16 -10.74
CA TYR A 50 -6.90 3.87 -12.08
C TYR A 50 -5.75 3.56 -13.06
N ASN A 51 -4.73 4.41 -13.12
CA ASN A 51 -3.59 4.21 -14.03
C ASN A 51 -2.86 2.89 -13.74
N SER A 52 -2.58 2.62 -12.46
CA SER A 52 -1.94 1.39 -12.00
C SER A 52 -2.75 0.14 -12.38
N TYR A 53 -4.05 0.14 -12.07
CA TYR A 53 -4.94 -1.00 -12.32
C TYR A 53 -5.28 -1.20 -13.79
N ARG A 54 -5.35 -0.12 -14.56
CA ARG A 54 -5.55 -0.16 -16.01
C ARG A 54 -4.34 -0.77 -16.71
N ARG A 55 -3.13 -0.47 -16.25
CA ARG A 55 -1.87 -1.05 -16.77
C ARG A 55 -1.70 -2.51 -16.39
N SER A 56 -2.10 -2.91 -15.18
CA SER A 56 -2.06 -4.32 -14.75
C SER A 56 -3.20 -5.17 -15.32
N GLY A 57 -4.20 -4.57 -15.97
CA GLY A 57 -5.37 -5.26 -16.51
C GLY A 57 -6.43 -5.60 -15.44
N MET A 58 -6.28 -5.10 -14.21
CA MET A 58 -7.24 -5.33 -13.12
C MET A 58 -8.53 -4.54 -13.27
N CYS A 59 -8.54 -3.47 -14.07
CA CYS A 59 -9.77 -2.74 -14.42
C CYS A 59 -9.85 -2.37 -15.91
N GLY A 60 -11.09 -2.26 -16.40
CA GLY A 60 -11.40 -1.70 -17.72
C GLY A 60 -11.32 -0.17 -17.74
N PRO A 61 -11.63 0.45 -18.90
CA PRO A 61 -11.71 1.91 -19.00
C PRO A 61 -12.85 2.45 -18.12
N ILE A 62 -12.58 3.51 -17.35
CA ILE A 62 -13.55 4.22 -16.53
C ILE A 62 -13.60 5.66 -17.03
N ALA A 63 -14.79 6.18 -17.33
CA ALA A 63 -14.98 7.49 -17.98
C ALA A 63 -14.40 8.66 -17.17
N SER A 64 -14.42 8.57 -15.83
CA SER A 64 -13.84 9.58 -14.93
C SER A 64 -12.32 9.56 -14.87
N GLY A 65 -11.67 8.49 -15.35
CA GLY A 65 -10.23 8.26 -15.15
C GLY A 65 -9.84 8.06 -13.68
N MET A 66 -10.80 7.73 -12.82
CA MET A 66 -10.61 7.57 -11.38
C MET A 66 -11.15 6.22 -10.92
N PHE A 67 -10.42 5.56 -10.03
CA PHE A 67 -10.84 4.30 -9.42
C PHE A 67 -11.16 4.52 -7.93
N GLU A 68 -12.45 4.44 -7.59
CA GLU A 68 -12.97 4.44 -6.22
C GLU A 68 -14.04 3.35 -6.05
N ASP A 69 -14.35 3.01 -4.79
CA ASP A 69 -15.39 2.05 -4.46
C ASP A 69 -16.19 2.45 -3.21
N ARG A 70 -17.23 1.65 -2.89
CA ARG A 70 -18.12 1.91 -1.75
C ARG A 70 -17.43 1.94 -0.37
N TRP A 71 -16.22 1.39 -0.26
CA TRP A 71 -15.49 1.32 1.00
C TRP A 71 -14.55 2.51 1.21
N ASP A 72 -14.36 3.41 0.23
CA ASP A 72 -13.42 4.53 0.32
C ASP A 72 -13.86 5.64 1.29
N ASN A 73 -15.17 5.84 1.45
CA ASN A 73 -15.74 6.95 2.24
C ASN A 73 -16.34 6.48 3.58
N LEU A 74 -16.03 5.26 4.02
CA LEU A 74 -16.48 4.75 5.32
C LEU A 74 -15.71 5.44 6.46
N PRO A 75 -16.32 5.64 7.64
CA PRO A 75 -15.68 6.33 8.75
C PRO A 75 -14.50 5.56 9.37
N ASN A 76 -14.33 4.27 9.05
CA ASN A 76 -13.13 3.50 9.38
C ASN A 76 -12.11 3.38 8.25
N ALA A 77 -12.35 4.02 7.10
CA ALA A 77 -11.43 3.98 5.96
C ALA A 77 -10.42 5.13 6.03
N TYR A 78 -9.15 4.78 5.98
CA TYR A 78 -8.03 5.71 6.00
C TYR A 78 -7.23 5.51 4.71
N ARG A 79 -7.23 6.52 3.84
CA ARG A 79 -6.52 6.48 2.56
C ARG A 79 -5.19 7.21 2.73
N PHE A 80 -4.10 6.58 2.31
CA PHE A 80 -2.78 7.16 2.38
C PHE A 80 -2.22 7.36 0.98
N GLY A 81 -1.61 8.51 0.75
CA GLY A 81 -0.66 8.71 -0.34
C GLY A 81 0.76 8.50 0.18
N VAL A 82 1.58 7.84 -0.61
CA VAL A 82 3.02 7.67 -0.38
C VAL A 82 3.72 8.59 -1.35
N TYR A 83 4.46 9.53 -0.81
CA TYR A 83 5.17 10.54 -1.57
C TYR A 83 6.67 10.29 -1.47
N CYS A 84 7.40 10.41 -2.56
CA CYS A 84 8.86 10.37 -2.59
C CYS A 84 9.32 11.66 -3.27
N TYR A 85 10.15 12.46 -2.59
CA TYR A 85 10.53 13.80 -3.07
C TYR A 85 9.31 14.65 -3.46
N ASP A 86 8.30 14.71 -2.59
CA ASP A 86 7.01 15.41 -2.82
C ASP A 86 6.15 14.90 -3.99
N GLN A 87 6.57 13.84 -4.69
CA GLN A 87 5.80 13.24 -5.78
C GLN A 87 4.99 12.04 -5.26
N LEU A 88 3.69 11.99 -5.55
CA LEU A 88 2.84 10.85 -5.21
C LEU A 88 3.27 9.63 -6.05
N VAL A 89 3.89 8.64 -5.41
CA VAL A 89 4.41 7.42 -6.07
C VAL A 89 3.60 6.17 -5.75
N SER A 90 2.76 6.20 -4.71
CA SER A 90 1.90 5.07 -4.37
C SER A 90 0.72 5.51 -3.50
N THR A 91 -0.30 4.66 -3.41
CA THR A 91 -1.41 4.81 -2.46
C THR A 91 -1.85 3.46 -1.93
N LEU A 92 -2.42 3.48 -0.73
CA LEU A 92 -3.08 2.34 -0.11
C LEU A 92 -4.22 2.82 0.79
N ARG A 93 -5.08 1.90 1.19
CA ARG A 93 -6.18 2.15 2.13
C ARG A 93 -6.12 1.16 3.27
N PHE A 94 -6.33 1.64 4.48
CA PHE A 94 -6.55 0.81 5.65
C PHE A 94 -7.97 0.98 6.16
N HIS A 95 -8.59 -0.14 6.55
CA HIS A 95 -9.77 -0.13 7.39
C HIS A 95 -9.40 -0.54 8.82
N TYR A 96 -9.77 0.27 9.82
CA TYR A 96 -9.72 -0.17 11.21
C TYR A 96 -11.05 -0.85 11.58
N ILE A 97 -11.01 -2.16 11.72
CA ILE A 97 -12.21 -2.99 11.89
C ILE A 97 -12.40 -3.27 13.38
N THR A 98 -13.58 -2.94 13.88
CA THR A 98 -14.03 -3.21 15.25
C THR A 98 -15.44 -3.78 15.21
N SER A 99 -15.96 -4.26 16.35
CA SER A 99 -17.36 -4.68 16.45
C SER A 99 -18.36 -3.54 16.16
N ALA A 100 -18.00 -2.29 16.46
CA ALA A 100 -18.83 -1.11 16.18
C ALA A 100 -18.76 -0.69 14.70
N GLN A 101 -17.66 -0.99 14.02
CA GLN A 101 -17.43 -0.62 12.64
C GLN A 101 -16.87 -1.82 11.84
N PRO A 102 -17.70 -2.85 11.60
CA PRO A 102 -17.28 -4.15 11.06
C PRO A 102 -17.26 -4.15 9.51
N TYR A 103 -16.85 -3.04 8.88
CA TYR A 103 -16.99 -2.88 7.43
C TYR A 103 -15.62 -2.79 6.76
N SER A 104 -15.33 -3.70 5.84
CA SER A 104 -14.16 -3.62 4.96
C SER A 104 -14.32 -4.60 3.78
N PRO A 105 -13.49 -4.49 2.73
CA PRO A 105 -13.47 -5.49 1.66
C PRO A 105 -13.17 -6.91 2.16
N SER A 106 -12.27 -7.07 3.13
CA SER A 106 -11.96 -8.40 3.68
C SER A 106 -13.11 -8.98 4.50
N VAL A 107 -13.86 -8.17 5.25
CA VAL A 107 -15.07 -8.64 5.96
C VAL A 107 -16.14 -9.11 4.98
N ASP A 108 -16.34 -8.38 3.87
CA ASP A 108 -17.28 -8.79 2.83
C ASP A 108 -16.83 -10.08 2.11
N ALA A 109 -15.52 -10.27 1.94
CA ALA A 109 -14.96 -11.43 1.24
C ALA A 109 -14.91 -12.70 2.10
N TYR A 110 -14.68 -12.57 3.41
CA TYR A 110 -14.49 -13.69 4.35
C TYR A 110 -15.29 -13.51 5.65
N PRO A 111 -16.63 -13.32 5.57
CA PRO A 111 -17.45 -13.04 6.74
C PRO A 111 -17.44 -14.18 7.77
N GLU A 112 -17.36 -15.44 7.32
CA GLU A 112 -17.30 -16.62 8.16
C GLU A 112 -16.04 -16.70 9.03
N VAL A 113 -14.94 -16.06 8.59
CA VAL A 113 -13.69 -16.00 9.34
C VAL A 113 -13.69 -14.79 10.26
N LEU A 114 -14.08 -13.61 9.75
CA LEU A 114 -13.87 -12.36 10.47
C LEU A 114 -15.00 -12.04 11.45
N LEU A 115 -16.27 -12.29 11.11
CA LEU A 115 -17.40 -11.96 11.99
C LEU A 115 -17.34 -12.68 13.35
N PRO A 116 -17.03 -13.99 13.43
CA PRO A 116 -16.90 -14.66 14.73
C PRO A 116 -15.76 -14.11 15.60
N ARG A 117 -14.69 -13.59 14.97
CA ARG A 117 -13.56 -12.98 15.70
C ARG A 117 -13.93 -11.60 16.23
N LEU A 118 -14.61 -10.79 15.40
CA LEU A 118 -15.16 -9.50 15.81
C LEU A 118 -16.18 -9.66 16.96
N ALA A 119 -17.00 -10.72 16.92
CA ALA A 119 -17.93 -11.04 18.00
C ALA A 119 -17.23 -11.38 19.34
N ARG A 120 -15.97 -11.80 19.31
CA ARG A 120 -15.12 -11.99 20.50
C ARG A 120 -14.40 -10.72 20.96
N GLY A 121 -14.62 -9.59 20.27
CA GLY A 121 -14.00 -8.31 20.57
C GLY A 121 -12.61 -8.12 19.96
N GLU A 122 -12.18 -8.98 19.04
CA GLU A 122 -10.93 -8.76 18.29
C GLU A 122 -11.07 -7.55 17.34
N THR A 123 -9.95 -6.90 17.02
CA THR A 123 -9.90 -5.78 16.06
C THR A 123 -8.83 -6.03 15.00
N PHE A 124 -9.02 -5.50 13.79
CA PHE A 124 -8.14 -5.76 12.65
C PHE A 124 -7.78 -4.48 11.89
N ILE A 125 -6.63 -4.50 11.24
CA ILE A 125 -6.27 -3.55 10.19
C ILE A 125 -6.33 -4.30 8.86
N ASP A 126 -7.22 -3.87 7.98
CA ASP A 126 -7.38 -4.44 6.64
C ASP A 126 -6.76 -3.52 5.59
N GLY A 127 -5.65 -3.96 5.00
CA GLY A 127 -4.92 -3.24 3.97
C GLY A 127 -5.44 -3.59 2.59
N THR A 128 -5.99 -2.60 1.89
CA THR A 128 -6.57 -2.76 0.55
C THR A 128 -6.13 -1.64 -0.38
N ARG A 129 -6.44 -1.77 -1.66
CA ARG A 129 -6.21 -0.73 -2.67
C ARG A 129 -4.77 -0.23 -2.76
N PHE A 130 -3.81 -1.13 -2.50
CA PHE A 130 -2.42 -0.87 -2.86
C PHE A 130 -2.32 -0.61 -4.37
N ALA A 131 -1.66 0.47 -4.74
CA ALA A 131 -1.32 0.82 -6.11
C ALA A 131 -0.01 1.61 -6.10
N ALA A 132 0.87 1.32 -7.04
CA ALA A 132 2.08 2.10 -7.30
C ALA A 132 1.90 2.87 -8.62
N ASP A 133 2.50 4.04 -8.71
CA ASP A 133 2.61 4.77 -9.97
C ASP A 133 3.22 3.81 -11.02
N PRO A 134 2.53 3.59 -12.15
CA PRO A 134 3.03 2.70 -13.18
C PRO A 134 4.29 3.19 -13.91
N ASP A 135 4.63 4.48 -13.85
CA ASP A 135 5.76 5.10 -14.55
C ASP A 135 6.96 5.37 -13.62
#